data_AF-A0A2N5ADY2-F1
#
_entry.id   AF-A0A2N5ADY2-F1
#
_cell.length_a   1.000
_cell.length_b   1.000
_cell.length_c   1.000
_cell.angle_alpha   90.00
_cell.angle_beta   90.00
_cell.angle_gamma   90.00
#
_symmetry.space_group_name_H-M   'P 1'
#
loop_
_entity.id
_entity.type
_entity.pdbx_description
1 polymer ?
#
loop_
_entity_poly.entity_id
_entity_poly.type
_entity_poly.pdbx_seq_one_letter_code
_entity_poly.pdbx_strand_id
1 'polypeptide(L)'
;CLDTADISGRFSQTLLDLLVLSLELQDLNNVGVERDLYSRMMNYIRRQLVDPDLNIESLARAHHVSVRTVTRAFARHKKTPMAVIWQERLQASREAIERGRVSSVSQAALDFGFSDFSHFSHAFRKAFGISPRSLLPKKQ
;
A
#
# COMPACT_ATOMS: atom_id res chain seq x y z
N CYS A 1 11.21 7.50 61.67
CA CYS A 1 11.86 8.30 60.62
C CYS A 1 11.52 7.66 59.28
N LEU A 2 10.88 8.40 58.37
CA LEU A 2 10.64 7.89 57.02
C LEU A 2 12.00 7.72 56.34
N ASP A 3 12.28 6.50 55.89
CA ASP A 3 13.55 6.12 55.32
C ASP A 3 13.68 6.79 53.95
N THR A 4 14.53 7.81 53.87
CA THR A 4 14.75 8.60 52.64
C THR A 4 15.23 7.72 51.48
N ALA A 5 15.84 6.56 51.77
CA ALA A 5 16.24 5.58 50.77
C ALA A 5 15.03 4.90 50.10
N ASP A 6 13.97 4.60 50.86
CA ASP A 6 12.73 4.00 50.34
C ASP A 6 11.99 4.96 49.39
N ILE A 7 11.90 6.24 49.79
CA ILE A 7 11.27 7.29 48.97
C ILE A 7 12.02 7.47 47.65
N SER A 8 13.36 7.49 47.68
CA SER A 8 14.18 7.61 46.46
C SER A 8 13.99 6.41 45.52
N GLY A 9 13.92 5.19 46.08
CA GLY A 9 13.67 3.97 45.30
C GLY A 9 12.30 3.98 44.63
N ARG A 10 11.24 4.31 45.38
CA ARG A 10 9.87 4.42 44.86
C ARG A 10 9.72 5.52 43.82
N PHE A 11 10.40 6.65 44.00
CA PHE A 11 10.43 7.74 43.04
C PHE A 11 11.10 7.30 41.73
N SER A 12 12.27 6.67 41.81
CA SER A 12 12.96 6.14 40.63
C SER A 12 12.11 5.13 39.87
N GLN A 13 11.45 4.21 40.57
CA GLN A 13 10.59 3.20 39.93
C GLN A 13 9.40 3.85 39.22
N THR A 14 8.71 4.77 39.91
CA THR A 14 7.56 5.48 39.32
C THR A 14 7.98 6.30 38.10
N LEU A 15 9.17 6.92 38.14
CA LEU A 15 9.72 7.67 37.01
C LEU A 15 10.03 6.75 35.82
N LEU A 16 10.64 5.59 36.07
CA LEU A 16 10.90 4.60 35.02
C LEU A 16 9.61 4.06 34.41
N ASP A 17 8.63 3.72 35.23
CA ASP A 17 7.32 3.22 34.77
C ASP A 17 6.61 4.27 33.89
N LEU A 18 6.64 5.54 34.29
CA LEU A 18 6.10 6.64 33.48
C LEU A 18 6.85 6.81 32.15
N LEU A 19 8.18 6.68 32.15
CA LEU A 19 8.97 6.77 30.91
C LEU A 19 8.67 5.60 29.97
N VAL A 20 8.56 4.37 30.48
CA VAL A 20 8.21 3.20 29.69
C VAL A 20 6.83 3.38 29.06
N LEU A 21 5.83 3.74 29.86
CA LEU A 21 4.47 4.02 29.37
C LEU A 21 4.47 5.11 28.28
N SER A 22 5.25 6.18 28.47
CA SER A 22 5.35 7.25 27.46
C SER A 22 5.95 6.77 26.14
N LEU A 23 6.97 5.90 26.19
CA LEU A 23 7.60 5.35 24.98
C LEU A 23 6.65 4.40 24.25
N GLU A 24 5.92 3.56 24.99
CA GLU A 24 4.89 2.68 24.43
C GLU A 24 3.79 3.47 23.73
N LEU A 25 3.31 4.57 24.34
CA LEU A 25 2.32 5.46 23.73
C LEU A 25 2.82 6.13 22.44
N GLN A 26 4.11 6.52 22.39
CA GLN A 26 4.71 7.08 21.17
C GLN A 26 4.77 6.05 20.04
N ASP A 27 5.12 4.80 20.34
CA ASP A 27 5.19 3.75 19.33
C ASP A 27 3.80 3.37 18.80
N LEU A 28 2.79 3.27 19.68
CA LEU A 28 1.39 3.08 19.30
C LEU A 28 0.87 4.20 18.39
N ASN A 29 1.18 5.46 18.71
CA ASN A 29 0.81 6.60 17.88
C ASN A 29 1.52 6.56 16.52
N ASN A 30 2.80 6.23 16.48
CA ASN A 30 3.56 6.11 15.23
C ASN A 30 3.00 4.98 14.35
N VAL A 31 2.60 3.86 14.97
CA VAL A 31 1.91 2.76 14.28
C VAL A 31 0.56 3.20 13.72
N GLY A 32 -0.21 4.00 14.47
CA GLY A 32 -1.46 4.59 14.01
C GLY A 32 -1.28 5.52 12.81
N VAL A 33 -0.33 6.44 12.89
CA VAL A 33 -0.01 7.40 11.81
C VAL A 33 0.49 6.68 10.55
N GLU A 34 1.35 5.66 10.67
CA GLU A 34 1.82 4.89 9.51
C GLU A 34 0.72 4.02 8.88
N ARG A 35 -0.19 3.44 9.68
CA ARG A 35 -1.36 2.70 9.17
C ARG A 35 -2.34 3.63 8.44
N ASP A 36 -2.55 4.82 8.98
CA ASP A 36 -3.31 5.88 8.31
C ASP A 36 -2.64 6.29 6.97
N LEU A 37 -1.31 6.45 6.97
CA LEU A 37 -0.55 6.79 5.77
C LEU A 37 -0.69 5.72 4.68
N TYR A 38 -0.55 4.44 5.02
CA TYR A 38 -0.77 3.34 4.07
C TYR A 38 -2.18 3.40 3.47
N SER A 39 -3.20 3.62 4.29
CA SER A 39 -4.60 3.69 3.85
C SER A 39 -4.82 4.87 2.89
N ARG A 40 -4.25 6.04 3.20
CA ARG A 40 -4.26 7.22 2.32
C ARG A 40 -3.55 6.95 0.99
N MET A 41 -2.40 6.28 1.02
CA MET A 41 -1.65 5.88 -0.18
C MET A 41 -2.43 4.88 -1.04
N MET A 42 -3.09 3.89 -0.44
CA MET A 42 -3.95 2.95 -1.16
C MET A 42 -5.11 3.66 -1.87
N ASN A 43 -5.75 4.62 -1.19
CA ASN A 43 -6.82 5.43 -1.78
C ASN A 43 -6.30 6.35 -2.90
N TYR A 44 -5.07 6.84 -2.80
CA TYR A 44 -4.43 7.60 -3.87
C TYR A 44 -4.15 6.71 -5.09
N ILE A 45 -3.50 5.56 -4.88
CA ILE A 45 -3.18 4.59 -5.93
C ILE A 45 -4.43 4.24 -6.74
N ARG A 46 -5.53 3.86 -6.07
CA ARG A 46 -6.79 3.49 -6.74
C ARG A 46 -7.41 4.59 -7.59
N ARG A 47 -7.23 5.85 -7.20
CA ARG A 47 -7.74 7.01 -7.95
C ARG A 47 -6.87 7.33 -9.17
N GLN A 48 -5.58 7.01 -9.11
CA GLN A 48 -4.59 7.40 -10.09
C GLN A 48 -4.08 6.22 -10.96
N LEU A 49 -4.77 5.06 -10.97
CA LEU A 49 -4.27 3.84 -11.62
C LEU A 49 -3.97 3.97 -13.12
N VAL A 50 -4.69 4.86 -13.81
CA VAL A 50 -4.58 5.11 -15.26
C VAL A 50 -3.34 5.95 -15.59
N ASP A 51 -2.80 6.67 -14.62
CA ASP A 51 -1.62 7.50 -14.81
C ASP A 51 -0.38 6.62 -15.01
N PRO A 52 0.29 6.68 -16.17
CA PRO A 52 1.49 5.89 -16.43
C PRO A 52 2.65 6.27 -15.50
N ASP A 53 2.70 7.52 -15.02
CA ASP A 53 3.76 8.05 -14.17
C ASP A 53 3.56 7.72 -12.68
N LEU A 54 2.50 6.97 -12.33
CA LEU A 54 2.27 6.47 -10.98
C LEU A 54 3.37 5.48 -10.57
N ASN A 55 4.34 6.00 -9.81
CA ASN A 55 5.47 5.27 -9.23
C ASN A 55 5.69 5.66 -7.75
N ILE A 56 6.69 5.05 -7.12
CA ILE A 56 6.99 5.28 -5.70
C ILE A 56 7.39 6.74 -5.41
N GLU A 57 8.07 7.41 -6.33
CA GLU A 57 8.47 8.81 -6.21
C GLU A 57 7.25 9.75 -6.29
N SER A 58 6.32 9.49 -7.20
CA SER A 58 5.07 10.23 -7.33
C SER A 58 4.21 10.09 -6.07
N LEU A 59 4.17 8.89 -5.48
CA LEU A 59 3.45 8.63 -4.24
C LEU A 59 4.09 9.35 -3.05
N ALA A 60 5.41 9.34 -2.97
CA ALA A 60 6.16 10.10 -1.97
C ALA A 60 5.86 11.61 -2.06
N ARG A 61 5.89 12.17 -3.28
CA ARG A 61 5.56 13.58 -3.52
C ARG A 61 4.12 13.91 -3.14
N ALA A 62 3.15 13.11 -3.57
CA ALA A 62 1.73 13.33 -3.31
C ALA A 62 1.36 13.31 -1.82
N HIS A 63 2.14 12.61 -0.99
CA HIS A 63 1.93 12.52 0.45
C HIS A 63 2.92 13.33 1.29
N HIS A 64 3.79 14.13 0.66
CA HIS A 64 4.81 14.95 1.32
C HIS A 64 5.74 14.14 2.25
N VAL A 65 6.14 12.95 1.83
CA VAL A 65 7.03 12.06 2.59
C VAL A 65 8.21 11.60 1.76
N SER A 66 9.25 11.08 2.41
CA SER A 66 10.36 10.45 1.71
C SER A 66 9.95 9.08 1.13
N VAL A 67 10.63 8.66 0.06
CA VAL A 67 10.50 7.30 -0.51
C VAL A 67 10.73 6.21 0.54
N ARG A 68 11.68 6.42 1.46
CA ARG A 68 11.92 5.53 2.60
C ARG A 68 10.66 5.34 3.47
N THR A 69 9.90 6.39 3.69
CA THR A 69 8.65 6.33 4.48
C THR A 69 7.56 5.58 3.74
N VAL A 70 7.45 5.78 2.43
CA VAL A 70 6.55 4.97 1.57
C VAL A 70 6.92 3.49 1.69
N THR A 71 8.18 3.12 1.44
CA THR A 71 8.62 1.72 1.52
C THR A 71 8.33 1.11 2.89
N ARG A 72 8.59 1.84 3.98
CA ARG A 72 8.32 1.38 5.35
C ARG A 72 6.83 1.15 5.63
N ALA A 73 5.98 2.08 5.19
CA ALA A 73 4.53 1.96 5.33
C ALA A 73 4.01 0.68 4.62
N PHE A 74 4.48 0.39 3.41
CA PHE A 74 4.09 -0.84 2.69
C PHE A 74 4.73 -2.12 3.27
N ALA A 75 5.97 -2.04 3.75
CA ALA A 75 6.66 -3.19 4.34
C ALA A 75 5.96 -3.74 5.59
N ARG A 76 5.32 -2.87 6.40
CA ARG A 76 4.46 -3.29 7.52
C ARG A 76 3.28 -4.17 7.10
N HIS A 77 2.82 -4.01 5.87
CA HIS A 77 1.79 -4.84 5.25
C HIS A 77 2.36 -6.01 4.44
N LYS A 78 3.68 -6.30 4.56
CA LYS A 78 4.41 -7.33 3.81
C LYS A 78 4.30 -7.14 2.29
N LYS A 79 4.25 -5.90 1.82
CA LYS A 79 4.09 -5.54 0.40
C LYS A 79 5.16 -4.55 -0.03
N THR A 80 5.43 -4.48 -1.33
CA THR A 80 6.22 -3.39 -1.92
C THR A 80 5.28 -2.42 -2.65
N PRO A 81 5.57 -1.10 -2.66
CA PRO A 81 4.69 -0.12 -3.30
C PRO A 81 4.41 -0.43 -4.79
N MET A 82 5.47 -0.77 -5.54
CA MET A 82 5.33 -1.11 -6.96
C MET A 82 4.51 -2.39 -7.18
N ALA A 83 4.69 -3.43 -6.36
CA ALA A 83 3.88 -4.64 -6.49
C ALA A 83 2.39 -4.36 -6.26
N VAL A 84 2.07 -3.45 -5.33
CA VAL A 84 0.68 -3.05 -5.08
C VAL A 84 0.10 -2.26 -6.24
N ILE A 85 0.83 -1.29 -6.80
CA ILE A 85 0.37 -0.53 -7.96
C ILE A 85 0.04 -1.48 -9.11
N TRP A 86 0.93 -2.44 -9.42
CA TRP A 86 0.68 -3.42 -10.47
C TRP A 86 -0.49 -4.36 -10.16
N GLN A 87 -0.63 -4.78 -8.90
CA GLN A 87 -1.77 -5.61 -8.49
C GLN A 87 -3.10 -4.88 -8.64
N GLU A 88 -3.18 -3.61 -8.22
CA GLU A 88 -4.39 -2.80 -8.34
C GLU A 88 -4.69 -2.49 -9.82
N ARG A 89 -3.67 -2.23 -10.66
CA ARG A 89 -3.83 -2.12 -12.13
C ARG A 89 -4.41 -3.39 -12.74
N LEU A 90 -3.86 -4.57 -12.41
CA LEU A 90 -4.39 -5.86 -12.88
C LEU A 90 -5.85 -6.09 -12.47
N GLN A 91 -6.19 -5.76 -11.22
CA GLN A 91 -7.55 -5.88 -10.71
C GLN A 91 -8.50 -4.94 -11.46
N ALA A 92 -8.10 -3.69 -11.71
CA ALA A 92 -8.91 -2.73 -12.44
C ALA A 92 -9.08 -3.13 -13.93
N SER A 93 -8.03 -3.64 -14.59
CA SER A 93 -8.13 -4.22 -15.93
C SER A 93 -9.12 -5.38 -15.98
N ARG A 94 -9.06 -6.29 -15.00
CA ARG A 94 -10.01 -7.41 -14.90
C ARG A 94 -11.44 -6.92 -14.80
N GLU A 95 -11.71 -5.98 -13.89
CA GLU A 95 -13.04 -5.41 -13.72
C GLU A 95 -13.54 -4.69 -14.97
N ALA A 96 -12.65 -4.00 -15.70
CA ALA A 96 -13.00 -3.36 -16.95
C ALA A 96 -13.40 -4.38 -18.02
N ILE A 97 -12.67 -5.50 -18.12
CA ILE A 97 -12.97 -6.60 -19.04
C ILE A 97 -14.31 -7.26 -18.67
N GLU A 98 -14.50 -7.65 -17.41
CA GLU A 98 -15.71 -8.35 -16.94
C GLU A 98 -16.97 -7.47 -17.10
N ARG A 99 -16.85 -6.15 -16.92
CA ARG A 99 -17.96 -5.21 -17.11
C ARG A 99 -18.16 -4.77 -18.57
N GLY A 100 -17.37 -5.30 -19.51
CA GLY A 100 -17.44 -4.94 -20.93
C GLY A 100 -17.08 -3.48 -21.23
N ARG A 101 -16.32 -2.81 -20.36
CA ARG A 101 -15.89 -1.40 -20.54
C ARG A 101 -14.77 -1.25 -21.56
N VAL A 102 -14.14 -2.36 -21.95
CA VAL A 102 -13.05 -2.43 -22.93
C VAL A 102 -13.42 -3.44 -24.01
N SER A 103 -13.07 -3.13 -25.25
CA SER A 103 -13.41 -3.94 -26.43
C SER A 103 -12.38 -5.04 -26.72
N SER A 104 -11.19 -4.95 -26.14
CA SER A 104 -10.10 -5.90 -26.34
C SER A 104 -9.19 -5.99 -25.13
N VAL A 105 -8.41 -7.07 -25.04
CA VAL A 105 -7.40 -7.24 -23.99
C VAL A 105 -6.29 -6.20 -24.12
N SER A 106 -5.89 -5.85 -25.34
CA SER A 106 -4.86 -4.84 -25.59
C SER A 106 -5.28 -3.46 -25.09
N GLN A 107 -6.55 -3.09 -25.29
CA GLN A 107 -7.12 -1.88 -24.71
C GLN A 107 -7.05 -1.90 -23.18
N ALA A 108 -7.44 -3.02 -22.56
CA ALA A 108 -7.37 -3.19 -21.11
C ALA A 108 -5.94 -3.14 -20.54
N ALA A 109 -4.93 -3.51 -21.33
CA ALA A 109 -3.53 -3.38 -20.93
C ALA A 109 -3.08 -1.91 -20.98
N LEU A 110 -3.35 -1.23 -22.10
CA LEU A 110 -2.96 0.16 -22.33
C LEU A 110 -3.64 1.13 -21.36
N ASP A 111 -4.95 1.01 -21.15
CA ASP A 111 -5.75 1.89 -20.29
C ASP A 111 -5.29 1.88 -18.83
N PHE A 112 -4.61 0.81 -18.40
CA PHE A 112 -4.13 0.64 -17.04
C PHE A 112 -2.60 0.62 -16.97
N GLY A 113 -1.92 1.20 -17.97
CA GLY A 113 -0.49 1.52 -17.89
C GLY A 113 0.46 0.38 -18.19
N PHE A 114 0.03 -0.70 -18.86
CA PHE A 114 0.93 -1.71 -19.41
C PHE A 114 1.38 -1.31 -20.82
N SER A 115 2.69 -1.22 -21.02
CA SER A 115 3.30 -0.94 -22.33
C SER A 115 3.45 -2.19 -23.21
N ASP A 116 3.48 -3.38 -22.61
CA ASP A 116 3.68 -4.64 -23.31
C ASP A 116 2.59 -5.68 -22.98
N PHE A 117 2.02 -6.26 -24.04
CA PHE A 117 0.92 -7.21 -23.95
C PHE A 117 1.34 -8.57 -23.39
N SER A 118 2.55 -9.02 -23.71
CA SER A 118 3.06 -10.32 -23.23
C SER A 118 3.25 -10.26 -21.72
N HIS A 119 3.86 -9.19 -21.23
CA HIS A 119 4.03 -8.90 -19.81
C HIS A 119 2.68 -8.83 -19.11
N PHE A 120 1.71 -8.08 -19.65
CA PHE A 120 0.35 -8.02 -19.11
C PHE A 120 -0.28 -9.41 -19.00
N SER A 121 -0.30 -10.18 -20.09
CA SER A 121 -0.95 -11.49 -20.13
C SER A 121 -0.32 -12.48 -19.15
N HIS A 122 1.01 -12.47 -19.03
CA HIS A 122 1.73 -13.29 -18.06
C HIS A 122 1.42 -12.87 -16.61
N ALA A 123 1.45 -11.57 -16.31
CA ALA A 123 1.14 -11.05 -14.98
C ALA A 123 -0.32 -11.32 -14.59
N PHE A 124 -1.26 -11.15 -15.53
CA PHE A 124 -2.68 -11.41 -15.34
C PHE A 124 -2.93 -12.89 -15.03
N ARG A 125 -2.37 -13.81 -15.84
CA ARG A 125 -2.52 -15.24 -15.60
C ARG A 125 -1.87 -15.67 -14.28
N LYS A 126 -0.73 -15.08 -13.91
CA LYS A 126 -0.08 -15.33 -12.63
C LYS A 126 -0.94 -14.87 -11.45
N ALA A 127 -1.64 -13.74 -11.59
CA ALA A 127 -2.48 -13.18 -10.53
C ALA A 127 -3.84 -13.90 -10.40
N PHE A 128 -4.48 -14.28 -11.51
CA PHE A 128 -5.87 -14.75 -11.53
C PHE A 128 -6.06 -16.20 -11.98
N GLY A 129 -5.01 -16.88 -12.44
CA GLY A 129 -5.06 -18.27 -12.91
C GLY A 129 -5.72 -18.45 -14.29
N ILE A 130 -6.30 -17.41 -14.87
CA ILE A 130 -7.03 -17.44 -16.15
C ILE A 130 -6.43 -16.44 -17.14
N SER A 131 -6.68 -16.65 -18.44
CA SER A 131 -6.27 -15.71 -19.48
C SER A 131 -7.21 -14.50 -19.51
N PRO A 132 -6.72 -13.26 -19.66
CA PRO A 132 -7.60 -12.10 -19.78
C PRO A 132 -8.54 -12.20 -20.99
N ARG A 133 -8.16 -12.93 -22.04
CA ARG A 133 -9.00 -13.16 -23.23
C ARG A 133 -10.24 -14.02 -22.93
N SER A 134 -10.20 -14.89 -21.93
CA SER A 134 -11.38 -15.72 -21.58
C SER A 134 -12.48 -14.92 -20.87
N LEU A 135 -12.14 -13.75 -20.34
CA LEU A 135 -13.09 -12.86 -19.67
C LEU A 135 -13.78 -11.89 -20.63
N LEU A 136 -13.26 -11.71 -21.85
CA LEU A 136 -13.92 -10.88 -22.84
C LEU A 136 -15.26 -11.50 -23.23
N PRO A 137 -16.35 -10.71 -23.27
CA PRO A 137 -17.63 -11.20 -23.76
C PRO A 137 -17.46 -11.68 -25.21
N LYS A 138 -17.91 -12.90 -25.49
CA LYS A 138 -17.93 -13.43 -26.85
C LYS A 138 -18.90 -12.56 -27.67
N LYS A 139 -18.37 -11.79 -28.62
CA LYS A 139 -19.22 -11.22 -29.69
C LYS A 139 -19.79 -12.40 -30.47
N GLN A 140 -21.11 -12.61 -30.36
CA GLN A 140 -21.89 -13.44 -31.28
C GLN A 140 -21.93 -12.77 -32.65
#